data_AF-A0A969NLB8-F1
#
_entry.id   AF-A0A969NLB8-F1
#
_cell.length_a   1.000
_cell.length_b   1.000
_cell.length_c   1.000
_cell.angle_alpha   90.00
_cell.angle_beta   90.00
_cell.angle_gamma   90.00
#
_symmetry.space_group_name_H-M   'P 1'
#
loop_
_entity.id
_entity.type
_entity.pdbx_description
1 polymer ?
#
loop_
_entity_poly.entity_id
_entity_poly.type
_entity_poly.pdbx_seq_one_letter_code
_entity_poly.pdbx_strand_id
1 'polypeptide(L)'
;MKINPKNVTIVGAGVWGSALANLVTRNHHLVRIWSRHSSENFDSVIADVDLILSAVSIPGVRPTIDKLQALNLPQKTILVTATKGLDSLTRRTPSQLWQEAFPNHAIVVLSGPN
;
A
#
# COMPACT_ATOMS: atom_id res chain seq x y z
N MET A 1 -15.59 -7.90 -21.37
CA MET A 1 -15.56 -8.24 -19.93
C MET A 1 -15.92 -6.98 -19.17
N LYS A 2 -16.97 -6.97 -18.33
CA LYS A 2 -17.28 -5.79 -17.50
C LYS A 2 -16.24 -5.75 -16.37
N ILE A 3 -15.34 -4.77 -16.39
CA ILE A 3 -14.40 -4.55 -15.30
C ILE A 3 -15.18 -3.84 -14.19
N ASN A 4 -15.17 -4.39 -12.98
CA ASN A 4 -15.72 -3.71 -11.82
C ASN A 4 -14.61 -2.81 -11.25
N PRO A 5 -14.73 -1.47 -11.28
CA PRO A 5 -13.70 -0.58 -10.76
C PRO A 5 -13.41 -0.87 -9.29
N LYS A 6 -12.14 -0.74 -8.92
CA LYS A 6 -11.66 -0.93 -7.55
C LYS A 6 -11.00 0.35 -7.07
N ASN A 7 -11.17 0.66 -5.80
CA ASN A 7 -10.52 1.79 -5.15
C ASN A 7 -9.15 1.35 -4.64
N VAL A 8 -8.10 1.86 -5.27
CA VAL A 8 -6.70 1.53 -4.96
C VAL A 8 -5.99 2.76 -4.42
N THR A 9 -5.40 2.64 -3.24
CA THR A 9 -4.56 3.69 -2.67
C THR A 9 -3.10 3.27 -2.70
N ILE A 10 -2.26 4.08 -3.33
CA ILE A 10 -0.82 3.86 -3.42
C ILE A 10 -0.13 4.76 -2.40
N VAL A 11 0.56 4.14 -1.45
CA VAL A 11 1.38 4.84 -0.44
C VAL A 11 2.82 4.87 -0.93
N GLY A 12 3.30 6.06 -1.28
CA GLY A 12 4.62 6.31 -1.85
C GLY A 12 4.52 6.85 -3.27
N ALA A 13 4.79 8.14 -3.46
CA ALA A 13 4.76 8.83 -4.76
C ALA A 13 6.13 8.92 -5.45
N GLY A 14 7.02 7.94 -5.19
CA GLY A 14 8.28 7.82 -5.93
C GLY A 14 8.07 7.22 -7.32
N VAL A 15 9.14 7.09 -8.12
CA VAL A 15 9.10 6.56 -9.50
C VAL A 15 8.26 5.28 -9.60
N TRP A 16 8.49 4.31 -8.71
CA TRP A 16 7.78 3.05 -8.74
C TRP A 16 6.30 3.17 -8.37
N GLY A 17 5.97 3.93 -7.32
CA GLY A 17 4.58 4.15 -6.94
C GLY A 17 3.78 4.91 -8.00
N SER A 18 4.38 5.90 -8.66
CA SER A 18 3.77 6.60 -9.79
C SER A 18 3.58 5.70 -11.02
N ALA A 19 4.55 4.82 -11.31
CA ALA A 19 4.41 3.84 -12.38
C ALA A 19 3.26 2.86 -12.11
N LEU A 20 3.15 2.37 -10.86
CA LEU A 20 2.04 1.52 -10.43
C LEU A 20 0.71 2.26 -10.48
N ALA A 21 0.66 3.55 -10.13
CA ALA A 21 -0.56 4.34 -10.26
C ALA A 21 -1.05 4.40 -11.70
N ASN A 22 -0.13 4.68 -12.63
CA ASN A 22 -0.43 4.69 -14.06
C ASN A 22 -0.95 3.33 -14.55
N LEU A 23 -0.37 2.22 -14.07
CA LEU A 23 -0.83 0.88 -14.41
C LEU A 23 -2.24 0.61 -13.88
N VAL A 24 -2.52 0.97 -12.63
CA VAL A 24 -3.86 0.83 -12.02
C VAL A 24 -4.90 1.63 -12.79
N THR A 25 -4.60 2.88 -13.15
CA THR A 25 -5.49 3.73 -13.96
C THR A 25 -5.73 3.15 -15.35
N ARG A 26 -4.68 2.64 -16.02
CA ARG A 26 -4.80 2.00 -17.34
C ARG A 26 -5.65 0.73 -17.32
N ASN A 27 -5.75 0.07 -16.17
CA ASN A 27 -6.62 -1.08 -15.94
C ASN A 27 -8.03 -0.69 -15.46
N HIS A 28 -8.44 0.58 -15.61
CA HIS A 28 -9.78 1.08 -15.31
C HIS A 28 -10.18 0.99 -13.83
N HIS A 29 -9.21 1.13 -12.93
CA HIS A 29 -9.44 1.25 -11.49
C HIS A 29 -9.26 2.70 -11.02
N LEU A 30 -9.88 3.03 -9.89
CA LEU A 30 -9.77 4.35 -9.28
C LEU A 30 -8.51 4.37 -8.41
N VAL A 31 -7.63 5.33 -8.66
CA VAL A 31 -6.35 5.43 -7.94
C VAL A 31 -6.28 6.72 -7.12
N ARG A 32 -5.81 6.59 -5.88
CA ARG A 32 -5.34 7.71 -5.06
C ARG A 32 -3.87 7.47 -4.75
N ILE A 33 -3.07 8.53 -4.74
CA ILE A 33 -1.64 8.45 -4.39
C ILE A 33 -1.41 9.33 -3.18
N TRP A 34 -0.72 8.81 -2.18
CA TRP A 34 -0.31 9.58 -1.02
C TRP A 34 1.19 9.50 -0.80
N SER A 35 1.75 10.60 -0.31
CA SER A 35 3.14 10.69 0.13
C SER A 35 3.21 11.50 1.42
N ARG A 36 4.33 11.38 2.14
CA ARG A 36 4.58 12.13 3.37
C ARG A 36 4.56 13.67 3.20
N HIS A 37 4.74 14.14 1.96
CA HIS A 37 4.67 15.56 1.61
C HIS A 37 3.35 15.95 0.95
N SER A 38 2.36 15.04 0.93
CA SER A 38 1.02 15.35 0.43
C SER A 38 0.34 16.37 1.33
N SER A 39 -0.40 17.30 0.72
CA SER A 39 -1.32 18.19 1.43
C SER A 39 -2.61 17.48 1.86
N GLU A 40 -2.87 16.27 1.34
CA GLU A 40 -4.03 15.47 1.70
C GLU A 40 -3.77 14.65 2.97
N ASN A 41 -4.81 14.54 3.80
CA ASN A 41 -4.78 13.70 4.98
C ASN A 41 -4.69 12.22 4.59
N PHE A 42 -3.96 11.45 5.40
CA PHE A 42 -3.80 10.01 5.16
C PHE A 42 -5.16 9.29 5.23
N ASP A 43 -5.97 9.61 6.22
CA ASP A 43 -7.26 8.96 6.46
C ASP A 43 -8.23 9.13 5.28
N SER A 44 -8.24 10.33 4.66
CA SER A 44 -9.10 10.60 3.50
C SER A 44 -8.73 9.78 2.27
N VAL A 45 -7.44 9.46 2.09
CA VAL A 45 -7.03 8.62 0.95
C VAL A 45 -7.30 7.14 1.19
N ILE A 46 -7.48 6.71 2.45
CA ILE A 46 -7.77 5.32 2.84
C ILE A 46 -9.28 5.03 2.88
N ALA A 47 -10.14 6.05 2.90
CA ALA A 47 -11.58 5.89 2.92
C ALA A 47 -12.10 5.09 1.71
N ASP A 48 -12.96 4.08 1.95
CA ASP A 48 -13.58 3.22 0.93
C ASP A 48 -12.57 2.50 0.00
N VAL A 49 -11.42 2.11 0.54
CA VAL A 49 -10.36 1.44 -0.23
C VAL A 49 -10.57 -0.08 -0.31
N ASP A 50 -10.47 -0.64 -1.52
CA ASP A 50 -10.45 -2.09 -1.74
C ASP A 50 -9.03 -2.65 -1.52
N LEU A 51 -8.01 -1.90 -1.95
CA LEU A 51 -6.61 -2.32 -1.95
C LEU A 51 -5.66 -1.17 -1.60
N ILE A 52 -4.75 -1.41 -0.65
CA ILE A 52 -3.68 -0.48 -0.33
C ILE A 52 -2.36 -1.06 -0.81
N LEU A 53 -1.65 -0.32 -1.68
CA LEU A 53 -0.35 -0.69 -2.22
C LEU A 53 0.74 0.18 -1.60
N SER A 54 1.59 -0.43 -0.78
CA SER A 54 2.78 0.23 -0.23
C SER A 54 3.97 0.13 -1.18
N ALA A 55 4.38 1.27 -1.72
CA ALA A 55 5.55 1.46 -2.58
C ALA A 55 6.62 2.37 -1.93
N VAL A 56 6.58 2.50 -0.59
CA VAL A 56 7.61 3.21 0.18
C VAL A 56 8.91 2.42 0.24
N SER A 57 10.03 3.09 0.56
CA SER A 57 11.27 2.41 0.95
C SER A 57 11.12 1.75 2.33
N ILE A 58 11.98 0.79 2.67
CA ILE A 58 11.94 0.08 3.97
C ILE A 58 11.70 0.96 5.20
N PRO A 59 12.38 2.12 5.37
CA PRO A 59 12.18 2.97 6.56
C PRO A 59 10.77 3.56 6.66
N GLY A 60 10.02 3.60 5.54
CA GLY A 60 8.64 4.09 5.49
C GLY A 60 7.60 3.01 5.81
N VAL A 61 7.97 1.73 5.88
CA VAL A 61 7.01 0.63 6.10
C VAL A 61 6.36 0.73 7.48
N ARG A 62 7.15 0.79 8.56
CA ARG A 62 6.61 0.87 9.93
C ARG A 62 5.74 2.12 10.16
N PRO A 63 6.17 3.34 9.80
CA PRO A 63 5.30 4.52 9.93
C PRO A 63 4.00 4.40 9.13
N THR A 64 4.00 3.67 8.01
CA THR A 64 2.77 3.42 7.25
C THR A 64 1.86 2.42 7.98
N ILE A 65 2.43 1.35 8.53
CA ILE A 65 1.71 0.40 9.37
C ILE A 65 1.07 1.11 10.56
N ASP A 66 1.84 1.92 11.29
CA ASP A 66 1.37 2.63 12.49
C ASP A 66 0.17 3.55 12.15
N LYS A 67 0.27 4.29 11.05
CA LYS A 67 -0.83 5.13 10.55
C LYS A 67 -2.07 4.31 10.19
N LEU A 68 -1.90 3.13 9.59
CA LEU A 68 -3.03 2.28 9.21
C LEU A 68 -3.65 1.57 10.42
N GLN A 69 -2.87 1.20 11.44
CA GLN A 69 -3.38 0.61 12.69
C GLN A 69 -4.19 1.62 13.52
N ALA A 70 -3.91 2.92 13.38
CA ALA A 70 -4.74 3.97 13.96
C ALA A 70 -6.12 4.10 13.30
N LEU A 71 -6.34 3.43 12.17
CA LEU A 71 -7.60 3.43 11.43
C LEU A 71 -8.32 2.08 11.57
N ASN A 72 -9.65 2.11 11.53
CA ASN A 72 -10.45 0.89 11.49
C ASN A 72 -10.56 0.37 10.05
N LEU A 73 -9.55 -0.37 9.60
CA LEU A 73 -9.54 -0.97 8.26
C LEU A 73 -10.50 -2.17 8.18
N PRO A 74 -11.37 -2.23 7.17
CA PRO A 74 -12.18 -3.42 6.92
C PRO A 74 -11.28 -4.64 6.64
N GLN A 75 -11.57 -5.79 7.27
CA GLN A 75 -10.77 -7.01 7.10
C GLN A 75 -10.66 -7.49 5.64
N LYS A 76 -11.63 -7.12 4.79
CA LYS A 76 -11.63 -7.41 3.35
C LYS A 76 -10.58 -6.63 2.55
N THR A 77 -10.02 -5.56 3.10
CA THR A 77 -9.04 -4.71 2.41
C THR A 77 -7.76 -5.50 2.17
N ILE A 78 -7.28 -5.52 0.93
CA ILE A 78 -6.05 -6.22 0.56
C ILE A 78 -4.86 -5.29 0.78
N LEU A 79 -3.83 -5.77 1.47
CA LEU A 79 -2.59 -5.03 1.70
C LEU A 79 -1.48 -5.58 0.80
N VAL A 80 -1.01 -4.76 -0.13
CA VAL A 80 0.05 -5.13 -1.08
C VAL A 80 1.32 -4.40 -0.71
N THR A 81 2.44 -5.11 -0.59
CA THR A 81 3.76 -4.51 -0.48
C THR A 81 4.55 -4.72 -1.76
N ALA A 82 5.02 -3.62 -2.34
CA ALA A 82 6.02 -3.61 -3.40
C ALA A 82 7.40 -3.13 -2.90
N THR A 83 7.54 -2.93 -1.59
CA THR A 83 8.81 -2.61 -0.95
C THR A 83 9.77 -3.81 -1.01
N LYS A 84 11.04 -3.56 -1.33
CA LYS A 84 12.13 -4.55 -1.28
C LYS A 84 13.13 -4.18 -0.18
N GLY A 85 13.77 -5.17 0.44
CA GLY A 85 14.77 -4.99 1.49
C GLY A 85 14.43 -5.69 2.80
N LEU A 86 15.20 -5.40 3.85
CA LEU A 86 15.00 -5.90 5.20
C LEU A 86 14.94 -4.74 6.18
N ASP A 87 14.08 -4.86 7.19
CA ASP A 87 14.06 -3.96 8.33
C ASP A 87 15.41 -3.98 9.05
N SER A 88 15.96 -2.80 9.35
CA SER A 88 17.29 -2.70 9.99
C SER A 88 17.29 -3.21 11.42
N LEU A 89 16.15 -3.18 12.11
CA LEU A 89 16.02 -3.58 13.51
C LEU A 89 15.73 -5.07 13.64
N THR A 90 14.72 -5.58 12.92
CA THR A 90 14.25 -6.97 13.08
C THR A 90 14.76 -7.92 12.01
N ARG A 91 15.44 -7.41 10.97
CA ARG A 91 15.85 -8.18 9.79
C ARG A 91 14.70 -8.87 9.05
N ARG A 92 13.44 -8.47 9.32
CA ARG A 92 12.26 -8.99 8.66
C ARG A 92 12.05 -8.35 7.29
N THR A 93 11.43 -9.09 6.38
CA THR A 93 10.95 -8.54 5.10
C THR A 93 9.76 -7.61 5.33
N PRO A 94 9.44 -6.72 4.38
CA PRO A 94 8.22 -5.92 4.44
C PRO A 94 6.96 -6.76 4.67
N SER A 95 6.81 -7.88 3.95
CA SER A 95 5.63 -8.75 4.09
C SER A 95 5.49 -9.35 5.48
N GLN A 96 6.59 -9.70 6.14
CA GLN A 96 6.57 -10.17 7.52
C GLN A 96 6.13 -9.06 8.48
N LEU A 97 6.60 -7.81 8.30
CA LEU A 97 6.15 -6.67 9.09
C LEU A 97 4.64 -6.41 8.90
N TRP A 98 4.17 -6.44 7.65
CA TRP A 98 2.75 -6.26 7.33
C TRP A 98 1.89 -7.37 7.93
N GLN A 99 2.31 -8.63 7.82
CA GLN A 99 1.56 -9.77 8.33
C GLN A 99 1.48 -9.80 9.85
N GLU A 100 2.55 -9.39 10.54
CA GLU A 100 2.56 -9.24 11.99
C GLU A 100 1.57 -8.17 12.47
N ALA A 101 1.54 -7.03 11.77
CA ALA A 101 0.67 -5.91 12.14
C ALA A 101 -0.82 -6.14 11.79
N PHE A 102 -1.09 -6.92 10.74
CA PHE A 102 -2.43 -7.20 10.23
C PHE A 102 -2.66 -8.71 10.05
N PRO A 103 -2.73 -9.49 11.15
CA PRO A 103 -2.73 -10.95 11.11
C PRO A 103 -3.91 -11.57 10.34
N ASN A 104 -5.03 -10.85 10.26
CA ASN A 104 -6.26 -11.33 9.64
C ASN A 104 -6.53 -10.75 8.23
N HIS A 105 -5.62 -9.93 7.71
CA HIS A 105 -5.75 -9.34 6.37
C HIS A 105 -4.95 -10.14 5.34
N ALA A 106 -5.40 -10.09 4.09
CA ALA A 106 -4.63 -10.64 2.98
C ALA A 106 -3.39 -9.75 2.72
N ILE A 107 -2.21 -10.32 2.92
CA ILE A 107 -0.92 -9.68 2.61
C ILE A 107 -0.39 -10.25 1.29
N VAL A 108 -0.16 -9.37 0.32
CA VAL A 108 0.35 -9.74 -1.01
C VAL A 108 1.70 -9.05 -1.25
N VAL A 109 2.62 -9.77 -1.89
CA VAL A 109 3.89 -9.21 -2.35
C VAL A 109 3.84 -9.01 -3.85
N LEU A 110 4.14 -7.79 -4.31
CA LEU A 110 4.38 -7.51 -5.72
C LEU A 110 5.89 -7.46 -5.98
N SER A 111 6.39 -8.43 -6.75
CA SER A 111 7.81 -8.55 -7.11
C SER A 111 7.97 -8.90 -8.60
N GLY A 112 9.19 -8.79 -9.12
CA GLY A 112 9.49 -9.03 -10.54
C GLY A 112 10.67 -8.20 -11.07
N PRO A 113 11.06 -8.43 -12.35
CA PRO A 113 11.98 -7.57 -13.10
C PRO A 113 11.23 -6.30 -13.52
N ASN A 114 11.15 -5.36 -12.59
CA ASN A 114 10.31 -4.17 -12.69
C ASN A 114 11.16 -2.90 -12.66
#